data_AF-A0A1Z9INU9-F1
#
_entry.id   AF-A0A1Z9INU9-F1
#
_cell.length_a   1.000
_cell.length_b   1.000
_cell.length_c   1.000
_cell.angle_alpha   90.00
_cell.angle_beta   90.00
_cell.angle_gamma   90.00
#
_symmetry.space_group_name_H-M   'P 1'
#
loop_
_entity.id
_entity.type
_entity.pdbx_description
1 polymer ?
#
loop_
_entity_poly.entity_id
_entity_poly.type
_entity_poly.pdbx_seq_one_letter_code
_entity_poly.pdbx_strand_id
1 'polypeptide(L)' 'MAKKQTFGDKVNKGSEADSYKHIKVVRTIRSEVTNALNFNEVMLAVRGDKNLDAAVKEFLNK' A
#
# COMPACT_ATOMS: atom_id res chain seq x y z
N MET A 1 29.97 -5.74 26.83
CA MET A 1 28.65 -6.19 26.34
C MET A 1 28.17 -5.18 25.30
N ALA A 2 28.42 -5.42 24.01
CA ALA A 2 27.94 -4.51 22.98
C ALA A 2 26.41 -4.58 22.91
N LYS A 3 25.72 -3.46 23.17
CA LYS A 3 24.27 -3.37 22.90
C LYS A 3 24.06 -3.73 21.43
N LYS A 4 23.27 -4.77 21.16
CA LYS A 4 22.81 -5.09 19.81
C LYS A 4 21.85 -3.97 19.37
N GLN A 5 22.41 -2.88 18.86
CA GLN A 5 21.66 -1.81 18.22
C GLN A 5 21.42 -2.24 16.77
N THR A 6 20.16 -2.32 16.37
CA THR A 6 19.81 -2.66 15.00
C THR A 6 20.02 -1.44 14.09
N PHE A 7 20.17 -1.66 12.79
CA PHE A 7 20.31 -0.55 11.84
C PHE A 7 19.11 0.40 11.89
N GLY A 8 17.91 -0.13 12.19
CA GLY A 8 16.68 0.63 12.37
C GLY A 8 16.69 1.55 13.60
N ASP A 9 17.56 1.31 14.58
CA ASP A 9 17.72 2.18 15.76
C ASP A 9 18.74 3.31 15.52
N LYS A 10 19.56 3.21 14.46
CA LYS A 10 20.56 4.22 14.09
C LYS A 10 20.02 5.24 13.12
N VAL A 11 19.18 4.79 12.20
CA VAL A 11 18.40 5.67 11.34
C VAL A 11 17.13 5.95 12.10
N ASN A 12 16.79 7.21 12.42
CA ASN A 12 15.49 7.56 13.00
C ASN A 12 14.39 7.13 12.01
N LYS A 13 14.03 5.84 11.96
CA LYS A 13 12.82 5.39 11.28
C LYS A 13 11.72 6.14 12.00
N GLY A 14 11.06 7.04 11.27
CA GLY A 14 9.95 7.83 11.77
C GLY A 14 9.00 6.91 12.53
N SER A 15 8.37 7.47 13.56
CA SER A 15 7.45 6.76 14.42
C SER A 15 6.45 5.92 13.61
N GLU A 16 5.81 4.92 14.20
CA GLU A 16 4.80 4.11 13.49
C GLU A 16 3.71 4.97 12.81
N ALA A 17 3.50 6.20 13.32
CA ALA A 17 2.65 7.24 12.73
C ALA A 17 3.15 7.84 11.40
N ASP A 18 4.45 7.81 11.14
CA ASP A 18 5.07 8.22 9.86
C ASP A 18 5.22 7.06 8.87
N SER A 19 4.83 5.85 9.26
CA SER A 19 4.89 4.67 8.40
C SER A 19 3.71 4.64 7.42
N TYR A 20 3.98 4.26 6.17
CA TYR A 20 2.95 4.05 5.15
C TYR A 20 2.75 2.54 4.93
N LYS A 21 1.50 2.09 5.03
CA LYS A 21 1.04 0.81 4.54
C LYS A 21 0.71 0.93 3.06
N HIS A 22 1.10 -0.06 2.27
CA HIS A 22 0.89 -0.03 0.82
C HIS A 22 -0.11 -1.11 0.42
N ILE A 23 -1.10 -0.75 -0.40
CA ILE A 23 -2.10 -1.66 -0.94
C ILE A 23 -1.97 -1.68 -2.46
N LYS A 24 -1.83 -2.87 -3.05
CA LYS A 24 -1.86 -3.05 -4.50
C LYS A 24 -3.28 -3.44 -4.92
N VAL A 25 -3.95 -2.58 -5.67
CA VAL A 25 -5.26 -2.87 -6.26
C VAL A 25 -5.04 -3.31 -7.70
N VAL A 26 -5.53 -4.49 -8.05
CA VAL A 26 -5.48 -5.02 -9.42
C VAL A 26 -6.92 -5.08 -9.94
N ARG A 27 -7.24 -4.26 -10.94
CA ARG A 27 -8.54 -4.24 -11.60
C ARG A 27 -8.46 -4.99 -12.91
N THR A 28 -9.37 -5.95 -13.09
CA THR A 28 -9.49 -6.68 -14.35
C THR A 28 -10.61 -6.09 -15.18
N ILE A 29 -10.34 -5.77 -16.45
CA ILE A 29 -11.32 -5.27 -17.42
C ILE A 29 -11.23 -6.14 -18.67
N ARG A 30 -12.37 -6.61 -19.17
CA ARG A 30 -12.41 -7.32 -20.44
C ARG A 30 -12.39 -6.32 -21.59
N SER A 31 -11.45 -6.48 -22.50
CA SER A 31 -11.33 -5.68 -23.71
C SER A 31 -12.51 -5.94 -24.65
N GLU A 32 -13.21 -4.89 -25.06
CA GLU A 32 -14.31 -4.99 -26.03
C GLU A 32 -13.80 -5.35 -27.44
N VAL A 33 -12.57 -4.96 -27.77
CA VAL A 33 -11.99 -5.14 -29.11
C VAL A 33 -11.36 -6.52 -29.27
N THR A 34 -10.57 -6.95 -28.29
CA THR A 34 -9.74 -8.16 -28.38
C THR A 34 -10.26 -9.32 -27.54
N ASN A 35 -11.31 -9.09 -26.75
CA ASN A 35 -11.91 -10.05 -25.82
C ASN A 35 -10.96 -10.57 -24.71
N ALA A 36 -9.75 -10.01 -24.62
CA ALA A 36 -8.75 -10.34 -23.62
C ALA A 36 -9.07 -9.71 -22.25
N LEU A 37 -8.53 -10.30 -21.18
CA LEU A 37 -8.55 -9.72 -19.84
C LEU A 37 -7.34 -8.82 -19.64
N ASN A 38 -7.59 -7.52 -19.45
CA ASN A 38 -6.57 -6.54 -19.11
C ASN A 38 -6.49 -6.37 -17.59
N PHE A 39 -5.28 -6.33 -17.05
CA PHE A 39 -5.02 -6.10 -15.63
C PHE A 39 -4.40 -4.72 -15.45
N ASN A 40 -5.11 -3.84 -14.74
CA ASN A 40 -4.63 -2.51 -14.40
C ASN A 40 -4.27 -2.49 -12.91
N GLU A 41 -3.04 -2.12 -12.60
CA GLU A 41 -2.51 -2.12 -11.23
C GLU A 41 -2.36 -0.69 -10.70
N VAL A 42 -2.79 -0.45 -9.47
CA VAL A 42 -2.62 0.82 -8.77
C VAL A 42 -2.09 0.56 -7.36
N MET A 43 -1.04 1.29 -6.97
CA MET A 43 -0.48 1.26 -5.62
C MET A 43 -1.06 2.42 -4.80
N LEU A 44 -1.64 2.11 -3.66
CA LEU A 44 -2.18 3.07 -2.70
C LEU A 44 -1.29 3.14 -1.48
N ALA A 45 -0.78 4.34 -1.17
CA ALA A 45 -0.09 4.60 0.09
C ALA A 45 -1.12 5.07 1.13
N VAL A 46 -1.27 4.30 2.20
CA VAL A 46 -2.19 4.55 3.31
C VAL A 46 -1.34 4.81 4.55
N ARG A 47 -1.59 5.91 5.26
CA ARG A 47 -0.89 6.17 6.53
C ARG A 47 -1.15 5.04 7.53
N GLY A 48 -0.15 4.69 8.34
CA GLY A 48 -0.17 3.52 9.21
C GLY A 48 -1.32 3.49 10.21
N ASP A 49 -1.82 4.67 10.59
CA ASP A 49 -2.94 4.92 11.50
C ASP A 49 -4.33 4.71 10.87
N LYS A 50 -4.43 4.66 9.53
CA LYS A 50 -5.71 4.50 8.83
C LYS A 50 -6.09 3.03 8.63
N ASN A 51 -7.40 2.76 8.72
CA ASN A 51 -7.97 1.46 8.40
C ASN A 51 -7.87 1.18 6.89
N LEU A 52 -7.25 0.06 6.52
CA LEU A 52 -7.01 -0.35 5.14
C LEU A 52 -8.32 -0.62 4.38
N ASP A 53 -9.31 -1.26 5.02
CA ASP A 53 -10.58 -1.60 4.39
C ASP A 53 -11.39 -0.35 4.03
N ALA A 54 -11.35 0.66 4.90
CA ALA A 54 -11.98 1.95 4.63
C ALA A 54 -11.29 2.67 3.46
N ALA A 55 -9.96 2.64 3.41
CA ALA A 55 -9.19 3.24 2.32
C ALA A 55 -9.45 2.57 0.97
N VAL A 56 -9.58 1.23 0.95
CA VAL A 56 -9.93 0.50 -0.28
C VAL A 56 -11.36 0.83 -0.73
N LYS A 57 -12.32 0.87 0.19
CA LYS A 57 -13.71 1.25 -0.14
C LYS A 57 -13.80 2.66 -0.71
N GLU A 58 -13.09 3.63 -0.11
CA GLU A 58 -13.03 5.00 -0.64
C GLU A 58 -12.42 5.02 -2.05
N PHE A 59 -11.35 4.27 -2.28
CA PHE A 59 -10.72 4.19 -3.60
C PHE A 59 -11.62 3.56 -4.67
N LEU A 60 -12.38 2.51 -4.32
CA LEU A 60 -13.27 1.83 -5.26
C LEU A 60 -14.56 2.62 -5.58
N ASN A 61 -14.96 3.53 -4.69
CA ASN A 61 -16.15 4.37 -4.84
C ASN A 61 -15.87 5.71 -5.58
N LYS A 62 -14.61 6.00 -5.90
CA LYS A 62 -14.22 7.09 -6.80
C LYS A 62 -14.29 6.64 -8.25
#